data_AF-A0A9P4UW72-F1
#
_entry.id   AF-A0A9P4UW72-F1
#
_cell.length_a   1.000
_cell.length_b   1.000
_cell.length_c   1.000
_cell.angle_alpha   90.00
_cell.angle_beta   90.00
_cell.angle_gamma   90.00
#
_symmetry.space_group_name_H-M   'P 1'
#
loop_
_entity.id
_entity.type
_entity.pdbx_description
1 polymer ?
#
loop_
_entity_poly.entity_id
_entity_poly.type
_entity_poly.pdbx_seq_one_letter_code
_entity_poly.pdbx_strand_id
1 'polypeptide(L)'
;MDLIRNALSHSPIDLPGFSSSGGVTVTVGKPNDAEEFFISSRVLKECPALRQNLDFAEGSCITSLDASIFRAIVESIETKDAFKKLSFSPQDALKFAKFWEHANTLGYAAFQNRVTEKFQSGYRELLEKRASVQPEQESITYLRNHVGFHSPAEQLIIDSYAGLLQWHTDISLKLQALSPDTALHIKERWDIVVSSRGVQDRVVGKHDAFRVSKDQMARHRRTIQMLPPSKAILGRPQTPGTKASTPLHSSSQKPALPRSESTSSLTQRIRMMIPGLNSTNSDGETLVPDRVPSPMRPLLSTPPNPRPRSSASDRAPFMPPSPHLSFRTPQKIPEDDESSDDELVDYFNDVFKGKMSMVEREFDSKTKLLDDKP
;
A
#
# COMPACT_ATOMS: atom_id res chain seq x y z
N MET A 1 -18.48 46.76 -39.69
CA MET A 1 -18.92 46.28 -38.35
C MET A 1 -19.20 44.78 -38.45
N ASP A 2 -18.29 43.94 -38.95
CA ASP A 2 -16.94 43.59 -38.47
C ASP A 2 -16.91 42.93 -37.10
N LEU A 3 -16.39 41.68 -37.12
CA LEU A 3 -15.54 41.01 -36.13
C LEU A 3 -16.22 40.74 -34.76
N ILE A 4 -16.39 39.52 -34.25
CA ILE A 4 -15.41 38.45 -34.06
C ILE A 4 -16.16 37.11 -33.95
N ARG A 5 -15.93 36.22 -34.91
CA ARG A 5 -16.30 34.81 -34.90
C ARG A 5 -15.03 34.06 -35.29
N ASN A 6 -14.35 33.45 -34.31
CA ASN A 6 -13.33 32.39 -34.43
C ASN A 6 -12.32 32.50 -33.27
N ALA A 7 -12.12 31.38 -32.57
CA ALA A 7 -10.80 30.77 -32.32
C ALA A 7 -10.78 29.96 -31.01
N LEU A 8 -11.55 28.87 -30.92
CA LEU A 8 -11.18 27.69 -30.12
C LEU A 8 -11.69 26.43 -30.85
N SER A 9 -11.23 26.29 -32.10
CA SER A 9 -11.12 25.00 -32.76
C SER A 9 -9.96 24.27 -32.08
N HIS A 10 -10.26 23.44 -31.08
CA HIS A 10 -9.29 22.47 -30.58
C HIS A 10 -8.99 21.49 -31.71
N SER A 11 -7.86 21.71 -32.37
CA SER A 11 -7.26 20.73 -33.26
C SER A 11 -7.07 19.43 -32.47
N PRO A 12 -7.55 18.27 -32.96
CA PRO A 12 -7.14 17.00 -32.40
C PRO A 12 -5.63 16.90 -32.58
N ILE A 13 -4.90 16.78 -31.47
CA ILE A 13 -3.49 16.40 -31.52
C ILE A 13 -3.49 14.96 -32.03
N ASP A 14 -3.18 14.79 -33.31
CA ASP A 14 -2.89 13.49 -33.91
C ASP A 14 -1.67 12.92 -33.21
N LEU A 15 -1.92 12.06 -32.22
CA LEU A 15 -0.92 11.22 -31.58
C LEU A 15 -0.35 10.28 -32.66
N PRO A 16 0.97 10.13 -32.76
CA PRO A 16 1.59 9.31 -33.78
C PRO A 16 1.12 7.85 -33.69
N GLY A 17 0.50 7.39 -34.78
CA GLY A 17 0.31 6.02 -35.24
C GLY A 17 0.44 4.89 -34.22
N PHE A 18 -0.63 4.62 -33.48
CA PHE A 18 -0.85 3.25 -32.99
C PHE A 18 -1.24 2.39 -34.20
N SER A 19 -0.33 1.50 -34.61
CA SER A 19 -0.64 0.40 -35.51
C SER A 19 -1.81 -0.43 -34.95
N SER A 20 -2.59 -1.04 -35.84
CA SER A 20 -3.90 -1.65 -35.57
C SER A 20 -3.92 -2.82 -34.57
N SER A 21 -2.78 -3.20 -33.99
CA SER A 21 -2.68 -4.04 -32.79
C SER A 21 -2.32 -3.18 -31.58
N GLY A 22 -3.24 -2.32 -31.14
CA GLY A 22 -2.99 -1.26 -30.15
C GLY A 22 -2.51 -1.76 -28.79
N GLY A 23 -1.19 -1.87 -28.62
CA GLY A 23 -0.49 -2.23 -27.40
C GLY A 23 0.98 -1.81 -27.46
N VAL A 24 1.70 -1.94 -26.35
CA VAL A 24 3.11 -1.54 -26.24
C VAL A 24 3.89 -2.64 -25.51
N THR A 25 5.07 -2.97 -26.01
CA THR A 25 5.99 -3.88 -25.33
C THR A 25 6.90 -3.13 -24.37
N VAL A 26 6.95 -3.58 -23.12
CA VAL A 26 7.78 -2.99 -22.06
C VAL A 26 8.52 -4.07 -21.30
N THR A 27 9.64 -3.70 -20.70
CA THR A 27 10.33 -4.54 -19.73
C THR A 27 9.92 -4.12 -18.32
N VAL A 28 9.63 -5.05 -17.42
CA VAL A 28 9.26 -4.76 -16.02
C VAL A 28 10.16 -5.55 -15.08
N GLY A 29 10.68 -4.89 -14.04
CA GLY A 29 11.51 -5.52 -13.02
C GLY A 29 12.87 -4.86 -12.85
N LYS A 30 13.61 -5.37 -11.86
CA LYS A 30 15.03 -5.03 -11.67
C LYS A 30 15.85 -5.71 -12.77
N PRO A 31 17.04 -5.21 -13.14
CA PRO A 31 17.83 -5.75 -14.26
C PRO A 31 18.07 -7.27 -14.25
N ASN A 32 18.12 -7.90 -13.08
CA ASN A 32 18.34 -9.34 -12.94
C ASN A 32 17.06 -10.18 -13.00
N ASP A 33 15.89 -9.56 -12.77
CA ASP A 33 14.56 -10.19 -12.70
C ASP A 33 13.58 -9.52 -13.68
N ALA A 34 14.12 -8.92 -14.73
CA ALA A 34 13.38 -8.15 -15.71
C ALA A 34 12.71 -9.08 -16.71
N GLU A 35 11.41 -8.90 -16.93
CA GLU A 35 10.63 -9.68 -17.89
C GLU A 35 9.97 -8.75 -18.91
N GLU A 36 9.82 -9.23 -20.13
CA GLU A 36 9.17 -8.51 -21.22
C GLU A 36 7.67 -8.78 -21.23
N PHE A 37 6.87 -7.72 -21.35
CA PHE A 37 5.41 -7.76 -21.33
C PHE A 37 4.83 -6.98 -22.51
N PHE A 38 3.89 -7.60 -23.21
CA PHE A 38 3.01 -6.90 -24.13
C PHE A 38 1.81 -6.33 -23.37
N ILE A 39 1.69 -5.00 -23.32
CA ILE A 39 0.58 -4.30 -22.66
C ILE A 39 -0.49 -3.99 -23.70
N SER A 40 -1.62 -4.68 -23.62
CA SER A 40 -2.77 -4.42 -24.50
C SER A 40 -3.46 -3.08 -24.19
N SER A 41 -4.16 -2.51 -25.18
CA SER A 41 -4.99 -1.29 -25.01
C SER A 41 -5.99 -1.38 -23.86
N ARG A 42 -6.49 -2.59 -23.57
CA ARG A 42 -7.37 -2.85 -22.43
C ARG A 42 -6.66 -2.60 -21.09
N VAL A 43 -5.43 -3.08 -20.94
CA VAL A 43 -4.61 -2.84 -19.75
C VAL A 43 -4.30 -1.36 -19.59
N LEU A 44 -3.95 -0.67 -20.68
CA LEU A 44 -3.72 0.78 -20.66
C LEU A 44 -4.98 1.56 -20.25
N LYS A 45 -6.18 1.08 -20.61
CA LYS A 45 -7.45 1.70 -20.20
C LYS A 45 -7.73 1.52 -18.71
N GLU A 46 -7.46 0.35 -18.16
CA GLU A 46 -7.72 0.00 -16.75
C GLU A 46 -6.65 0.52 -15.79
N CYS A 47 -5.44 0.78 -16.28
CA CYS A 47 -4.29 1.30 -15.52
C CYS A 47 -3.92 2.71 -16.00
N PRO A 48 -4.57 3.78 -15.47
CA PRO A 48 -4.31 5.15 -15.87
C PRO A 48 -2.86 5.57 -15.69
N ALA A 49 -2.12 4.93 -14.79
CA ALA A 49 -0.71 5.22 -14.60
C ALA A 49 0.17 4.81 -15.76
N LEU A 50 -0.13 3.68 -16.41
CA LEU A 50 0.53 3.29 -17.64
C LEU A 50 0.09 4.20 -18.79
N ARG A 51 -1.17 4.61 -18.83
CA ARG A 51 -1.60 5.52 -19.91
C ARG A 51 -0.97 6.91 -19.83
N GLN A 52 -0.81 7.48 -18.62
CA GLN A 52 -0.40 8.87 -18.45
C GLN A 52 1.11 9.10 -18.54
N ASN A 53 1.93 8.10 -18.28
CA ASN A 53 3.38 8.20 -18.49
C ASN A 53 3.72 8.01 -19.98
N LEU A 54 3.10 8.84 -20.83
CA LEU A 54 2.98 8.76 -22.30
C LEU A 54 4.30 8.71 -23.08
N ASP A 55 5.46 8.75 -22.41
CA ASP A 55 6.77 8.50 -23.01
C ASP A 55 7.08 6.98 -23.10
N PHE A 56 6.05 6.15 -23.25
CA PHE A 56 6.19 4.72 -23.56
C PHE A 56 6.72 4.55 -24.98
N ALA A 57 8.02 4.76 -25.16
CA ALA A 57 8.71 4.23 -26.31
C ALA A 57 8.76 2.70 -26.18
N GLU A 58 8.63 2.00 -27.32
CA GLU A 58 8.82 0.56 -27.39
C GLU A 58 10.16 0.16 -26.75
N GLY A 59 10.14 -0.82 -25.85
CA GLY A 59 11.32 -1.25 -25.09
C GLY A 59 11.64 -0.42 -23.83
N SER A 60 10.72 0.42 -23.36
CA SER A 60 10.86 1.11 -22.06
C SER A 60 10.92 0.12 -20.90
N CYS A 61 11.65 0.46 -19.84
CA CYS A 61 11.82 -0.38 -18.66
C CYS A 61 11.19 0.22 -17.40
N ILE A 62 10.26 -0.49 -16.77
CA ILE A 62 9.62 -0.13 -15.51
C ILE A 62 10.36 -0.81 -14.35
N THR A 63 11.20 -0.07 -13.64
CA THR A 63 12.07 -0.62 -12.59
C THR A 63 11.43 -0.62 -11.20
N SER A 64 10.36 0.15 -11.00
CA SER A 64 9.69 0.28 -9.70
C SER A 64 8.75 -0.87 -9.36
N LEU A 65 8.47 -1.78 -10.29
CA LEU A 65 7.50 -2.87 -10.11
C LEU A 65 8.19 -4.24 -10.16
N ASP A 66 7.66 -5.17 -9.37
CA ASP A 66 7.98 -6.57 -9.43
C ASP A 66 7.30 -7.22 -10.65
N ALA A 67 8.09 -7.92 -11.47
CA ALA A 67 7.61 -8.54 -12.70
C ALA A 67 6.53 -9.59 -12.45
N SER A 68 6.66 -10.39 -11.39
CA SER A 68 5.70 -11.46 -11.06
C SER A 68 4.33 -10.90 -10.63
N ILE A 69 4.34 -9.81 -9.86
CA ILE A 69 3.12 -9.12 -9.43
C ILE A 69 2.49 -8.40 -10.61
N PHE A 70 3.31 -7.75 -11.44
CA PHE A 70 2.84 -7.08 -12.65
C PHE A 70 2.16 -8.06 -13.61
N ARG A 71 2.78 -9.22 -13.87
CA ARG A 71 2.19 -10.32 -14.65
C ARG A 71 0.80 -10.68 -14.12
N ALA A 72 0.69 -10.96 -12.83
CA ALA A 72 -0.57 -11.35 -12.22
C ALA A 72 -1.65 -10.26 -12.33
N ILE A 73 -1.28 -8.98 -12.27
CA ILE A 73 -2.22 -7.87 -12.48
C ILE A 73 -2.68 -7.82 -13.95
N VAL A 74 -1.76 -7.87 -14.90
CA VAL A 74 -2.06 -7.88 -16.35
C VAL A 74 -2.95 -9.06 -16.70
N GLU A 75 -2.57 -10.27 -16.29
CA GLU A 75 -3.35 -11.49 -16.51
C GLU A 75 -4.75 -11.38 -15.89
N SER A 76 -4.92 -10.72 -14.74
CA SER A 76 -6.24 -10.52 -14.12
C SER A 76 -7.16 -9.58 -14.88
N ILE A 77 -6.60 -8.68 -15.70
CA ILE A 77 -7.34 -7.77 -16.57
C ILE A 77 -7.78 -8.53 -17.82
N GLU A 78 -6.85 -9.27 -18.41
CA GLU A 78 -7.08 -10.00 -19.66
C GLU A 78 -7.97 -11.22 -19.44
N THR A 79 -7.65 -12.02 -18.42
CA THR A 79 -8.31 -13.28 -18.08
C THR A 79 -8.90 -13.19 -16.67
N LYS A 80 -10.24 -13.23 -16.57
CA LYS A 80 -10.94 -13.16 -15.27
C LYS A 80 -10.53 -14.27 -14.30
N ASP A 81 -10.06 -15.41 -14.80
CA ASP A 81 -9.72 -16.58 -14.00
C ASP A 81 -8.31 -16.55 -13.39
N ALA A 82 -7.37 -15.77 -13.92
CA ALA A 82 -6.01 -15.70 -13.40
C ALA A 82 -6.00 -15.23 -11.93
N PHE A 83 -6.85 -14.27 -11.61
CA PHE A 83 -7.02 -13.77 -10.25
C PHE A 83 -7.53 -14.83 -9.27
N LYS A 84 -8.33 -15.81 -9.73
CA LYS A 84 -8.90 -16.84 -8.86
C LYS A 84 -7.80 -17.70 -8.22
N LYS A 85 -6.70 -17.92 -8.94
CA LYS A 85 -5.53 -18.71 -8.48
C LYS A 85 -4.74 -18.03 -7.36
N LEU A 86 -4.88 -16.72 -7.20
CA LEU A 86 -4.21 -15.99 -6.11
C LEU A 86 -4.93 -16.28 -4.79
N SER A 87 -4.18 -16.73 -3.79
CA SER A 87 -4.60 -16.75 -2.39
C SER A 87 -4.00 -15.56 -1.65
N PHE A 88 -4.84 -14.96 -0.80
CA PHE A 88 -4.45 -13.91 0.14
C PHE A 88 -5.10 -14.26 1.48
N SER A 89 -4.29 -14.35 2.52
CA SER A 89 -4.75 -14.57 3.88
C SER A 89 -3.92 -13.68 4.82
N PRO A 90 -4.35 -13.49 6.08
CA PRO A 90 -3.52 -12.85 7.10
C PRO A 90 -2.13 -13.48 7.31
N GLN A 91 -1.93 -14.75 6.92
CA GLN A 91 -0.61 -15.39 6.93
C GLN A 91 0.26 -14.93 5.75
N ASP A 92 -0.36 -14.45 4.67
CA ASP A 92 0.28 -13.91 3.47
C ASP A 92 0.25 -12.36 3.45
N ALA A 93 0.26 -11.71 4.63
CA ALA A 93 0.05 -10.26 4.76
C ALA A 93 1.04 -9.44 3.93
N LEU A 94 2.31 -9.86 3.85
CA LEU A 94 3.31 -9.19 3.02
C LEU A 94 2.99 -9.31 1.52
N LYS A 95 2.55 -10.49 1.07
CA LYS A 95 2.14 -10.70 -0.33
C LYS A 95 0.93 -9.82 -0.64
N PHE A 96 -0.07 -9.79 0.23
CA PHE A 96 -1.19 -8.87 0.12
C PHE A 96 -0.73 -7.41 0.00
N ALA A 97 0.16 -6.96 0.89
CA ALA A 97 0.68 -5.59 0.89
C ALA A 97 1.38 -5.21 -0.43
N LYS A 98 2.21 -6.10 -0.97
CA LYS A 98 2.90 -5.89 -2.26
C LYS A 98 1.91 -5.78 -3.43
N PHE A 99 0.97 -6.71 -3.53
CA PHE A 99 -0.05 -6.69 -4.59
C PHE A 99 -0.94 -5.43 -4.51
N TRP A 100 -1.33 -5.05 -3.31
CA TRP A 100 -2.15 -3.86 -3.08
C TRP A 100 -1.40 -2.59 -3.45
N GLU A 101 -0.12 -2.47 -3.08
CA GLU A 101 0.75 -1.35 -3.42
C GLU A 101 1.02 -1.24 -4.93
N HIS A 102 1.31 -2.35 -5.62
CA HIS A 102 1.54 -2.31 -7.07
C HIS A 102 0.29 -1.85 -7.81
N ALA A 103 -0.89 -2.31 -7.37
CA ALA A 103 -2.15 -1.83 -7.92
C ALA A 103 -2.41 -0.36 -7.61
N ASN A 104 -1.99 0.14 -6.44
CA ASN A 104 -2.00 1.57 -6.12
C ASN A 104 -1.12 2.37 -7.11
N THR A 105 0.11 1.89 -7.34
CA THR A 105 1.09 2.51 -8.23
C THR A 105 0.60 2.53 -9.69
N LEU A 106 -0.11 1.47 -10.12
CA LEU A 106 -0.74 1.41 -11.44
C LEU A 106 -2.04 2.23 -11.55
N GLY A 107 -2.58 2.68 -10.43
CA GLY A 107 -3.87 3.35 -10.35
C GLY A 107 -5.03 2.41 -10.71
N TYR A 108 -4.99 1.16 -10.25
CA TYR A 108 -6.00 0.14 -10.57
C TYR A 108 -6.86 -0.25 -9.35
N ALA A 109 -7.78 0.64 -8.96
CA ALA A 109 -8.63 0.49 -7.76
C ALA A 109 -9.45 -0.81 -7.75
N ALA A 110 -9.96 -1.22 -8.91
CA ALA A 110 -10.77 -2.44 -9.02
C ALA A 110 -9.97 -3.70 -8.65
N PHE A 111 -8.66 -3.69 -8.86
CA PHE A 111 -7.79 -4.80 -8.40
C PHE A 111 -7.49 -4.71 -6.91
N GLN A 112 -7.22 -3.52 -6.37
CA GLN A 112 -7.04 -3.33 -4.92
C GLN A 112 -8.25 -3.84 -4.14
N ASN A 113 -9.47 -3.49 -4.59
CA ASN A 113 -10.70 -3.95 -3.96
C ASN A 113 -10.86 -5.48 -4.06
N ARG A 114 -10.56 -6.09 -5.21
CA ARG A 114 -10.58 -7.56 -5.36
C ARG A 114 -9.57 -8.26 -4.45
N VAL A 115 -8.35 -7.73 -4.31
CA VAL A 115 -7.32 -8.26 -3.41
C VAL A 115 -7.76 -8.13 -1.95
N THR A 116 -8.37 -7.00 -1.59
CA THR A 116 -8.97 -6.73 -0.27
C THR A 116 -10.06 -7.75 0.05
N GLU A 117 -11.00 -7.99 -0.87
CA GLU A 117 -12.08 -8.96 -0.71
C GLU A 117 -11.56 -10.40 -0.53
N LYS A 118 -10.54 -10.81 -1.28
CA LYS A 118 -9.89 -12.11 -1.09
C LYS A 118 -9.21 -12.22 0.26
N PHE A 119 -8.48 -11.20 0.68
CA PHE A 119 -7.82 -11.17 1.99
C PHE A 119 -8.85 -11.25 3.14
N GLN A 120 -9.95 -10.50 3.06
CA GLN A 120 -11.06 -10.57 4.01
C GLN A 120 -11.72 -11.96 4.04
N SER A 121 -11.83 -12.62 2.89
CA SER A 121 -12.37 -13.98 2.82
C SER A 121 -11.43 -14.98 3.49
N GLY A 122 -10.13 -14.90 3.22
CA GLY A 122 -9.12 -15.72 3.91
C GLY A 122 -9.08 -15.45 5.42
N TYR A 123 -9.27 -14.21 5.85
CA TYR A 123 -9.42 -13.85 7.26
C TYR A 123 -10.63 -14.53 7.91
N ARG A 124 -11.80 -14.49 7.26
CA ARG A 124 -13.03 -15.15 7.77
C ARG A 124 -12.84 -16.66 7.91
N GLU A 125 -12.17 -17.30 6.94
CA GLU A 125 -11.83 -18.73 7.06
C GLU A 125 -10.93 -19.02 8.26
N LEU A 126 -9.95 -18.16 8.55
CA LEU A 126 -9.09 -18.32 9.73
C LEU A 126 -9.85 -18.07 11.04
N LEU A 127 -10.79 -17.12 11.05
CA LEU A 127 -11.66 -16.89 12.21
C LEU A 127 -12.53 -18.11 12.51
N GLU A 128 -13.17 -18.69 11.49
CA GLU A 128 -13.99 -19.90 11.62
C GLU A 128 -13.19 -21.07 12.19
N LYS A 129 -11.95 -21.22 11.71
CA LYS A 129 -11.00 -22.26 12.18
C LYS A 129 -10.39 -21.94 13.55
N ARG A 130 -10.62 -20.74 14.10
CA ARG A 130 -9.94 -20.22 15.30
C ARG A 130 -8.42 -20.34 15.21
N ALA A 131 -7.88 -20.12 14.01
CA ALA A 131 -6.46 -20.27 13.74
C ALA A 131 -5.68 -19.11 14.37
N SER A 132 -4.62 -19.41 15.11
CA SER A 132 -3.69 -18.40 15.62
C SER A 132 -2.73 -17.99 14.51
N VAL A 133 -2.71 -16.71 14.17
CA VAL A 133 -1.68 -16.09 13.32
C VAL A 133 -0.80 -15.20 14.17
N GLN A 134 0.51 -15.26 13.93
CA GLN A 134 1.46 -14.38 14.57
C GLN A 134 1.51 -13.06 13.79
N PRO A 135 1.27 -11.90 14.42
CA PRO A 135 1.40 -10.61 13.74
C PRO A 135 2.83 -10.37 13.25
N GLU A 136 2.97 -9.87 12.03
CA GLU A 136 4.26 -9.60 11.40
C GLU A 136 4.43 -8.10 11.12
N GLN A 137 5.58 -7.55 11.51
CA GLN A 137 5.89 -6.13 11.31
C GLN A 137 6.24 -5.82 9.84
N GLU A 138 6.73 -6.80 9.09
CA GLU A 138 7.28 -6.58 7.74
C GLU A 138 6.25 -6.02 6.77
N SER A 139 5.03 -6.57 6.76
CA SER A 139 3.93 -6.13 5.88
C SER A 139 3.52 -4.67 6.15
N ILE A 140 3.46 -4.28 7.42
CA ILE A 140 3.11 -2.93 7.87
C ILE A 140 4.23 -1.94 7.53
N THR A 141 5.48 -2.30 7.83
CA THR A 141 6.65 -1.49 7.44
C THR A 141 6.72 -1.29 5.93
N TYR A 142 6.43 -2.33 5.16
CA TYR A 142 6.39 -2.25 3.70
C TYR A 142 5.36 -1.22 3.23
N LEU A 143 4.11 -1.28 3.71
CA LEU A 143 3.06 -0.34 3.34
C LEU A 143 3.40 1.10 3.74
N ARG A 144 3.95 1.32 4.93
CA ARG A 144 4.35 2.66 5.38
C ARG A 144 5.42 3.27 4.47
N ASN A 145 6.39 2.46 4.04
CA ASN A 145 7.48 2.91 3.17
C ASN A 145 7.01 3.20 1.72
N HIS A 146 6.00 2.47 1.24
CA HIS A 146 5.60 2.51 -0.18
C HIS A 146 4.29 3.25 -0.46
N VAL A 147 3.35 3.25 0.48
CA VAL A 147 2.03 3.88 0.35
C VAL A 147 1.91 5.06 1.31
N GLY A 148 2.35 4.88 2.56
CA GLY A 148 2.22 5.85 3.63
C GLY A 148 1.50 5.26 4.85
N PHE A 149 1.42 6.05 5.91
CA PHE A 149 0.80 5.66 7.18
C PHE A 149 -0.73 5.63 7.09
N HIS A 150 -1.34 4.70 7.81
CA HIS A 150 -2.78 4.53 7.96
C HIS A 150 -3.53 4.28 6.64
N SER A 151 -2.85 3.68 5.66
CA SER A 151 -3.51 3.26 4.41
C SER A 151 -4.64 2.26 4.68
N PRO A 152 -5.67 2.16 3.81
CA PRO A 152 -6.74 1.17 3.97
C PRO A 152 -6.21 -0.27 4.08
N ALA A 153 -5.14 -0.60 3.34
CA ALA A 153 -4.47 -1.90 3.44
C ALA A 153 -3.80 -2.11 4.80
N GLU A 154 -3.13 -1.10 5.34
CA GLU A 154 -2.50 -1.18 6.66
C GLU A 154 -3.54 -1.39 7.76
N GLN A 155 -4.62 -0.60 7.72
CA GLN A 155 -5.74 -0.74 8.66
C GLN A 155 -6.38 -2.12 8.59
N LEU A 156 -6.54 -2.68 7.38
CA LEU A 156 -7.08 -4.03 7.20
C LEU A 156 -6.19 -5.10 7.85
N ILE A 157 -4.87 -5.01 7.68
CA ILE A 157 -3.92 -5.94 8.31
C ILE A 157 -3.99 -5.83 9.84
N ILE A 158 -3.96 -4.60 10.37
CA ILE A 158 -4.04 -4.33 11.81
C ILE A 158 -5.34 -4.88 12.41
N ASP A 159 -6.48 -4.58 11.80
CA ASP A 159 -7.78 -5.05 12.26
C ASP A 159 -7.90 -6.58 12.17
N SER A 160 -7.30 -7.19 11.14
CA SER A 160 -7.27 -8.66 11.01
C SER A 160 -6.41 -9.33 12.08
N TYR A 161 -5.25 -8.76 12.41
CA TYR A 161 -4.43 -9.27 13.51
C TYR A 161 -5.14 -9.11 14.85
N ALA A 162 -5.77 -7.96 15.11
CA ALA A 162 -6.55 -7.75 16.32
C ALA A 162 -7.68 -8.78 16.45
N GLY A 163 -8.43 -9.03 15.37
CA GLY A 163 -9.55 -9.96 15.38
C GLY A 163 -9.14 -11.43 15.53
N LEU A 164 -8.06 -11.88 14.88
CA LEU A 164 -7.54 -13.24 15.06
C LEU A 164 -7.01 -13.50 16.48
N LEU A 165 -6.66 -12.44 17.22
CA LEU A 165 -6.18 -12.54 18.59
C LEU A 165 -7.30 -12.54 19.64
N GLN A 166 -8.58 -12.43 19.25
CA GLN A 166 -9.70 -12.25 20.18
C GLN A 166 -9.90 -13.39 21.20
N TRP A 167 -9.35 -14.58 20.95
CA TRP A 167 -9.43 -15.72 21.86
C TRP A 167 -8.28 -15.82 22.86
N HIS A 168 -7.28 -14.94 22.75
CA HIS A 168 -6.17 -14.88 23.69
C HIS A 168 -6.54 -14.01 24.89
N THR A 169 -6.12 -14.41 26.10
CA THR A 169 -6.31 -13.61 27.32
C THR A 169 -5.24 -12.54 27.48
N ASP A 170 -4.04 -12.79 26.96
CA ASP A 170 -2.93 -11.84 26.92
C ASP A 170 -2.21 -11.97 25.57
N ILE A 171 -2.05 -10.83 24.89
CA ILE A 171 -1.40 -10.72 23.59
C ILE A 171 -0.01 -10.08 23.66
N SER A 172 0.45 -9.67 24.85
CA SER A 172 1.68 -8.89 25.04
C SER A 172 2.91 -9.57 24.43
N LEU A 173 3.06 -10.88 24.65
CA LEU A 173 4.16 -11.66 24.05
C LEU A 173 4.10 -11.70 22.52
N LYS A 174 2.90 -11.76 21.95
CA LYS A 174 2.71 -11.80 20.50
C LYS A 174 3.01 -10.44 19.84
N LEU A 175 2.83 -9.34 20.58
CA LEU A 175 3.09 -8.00 20.07
C LEU A 175 4.54 -7.53 20.29
N GLN A 176 5.34 -8.26 21.08
CA GLN A 176 6.71 -7.85 21.43
C GLN A 176 7.65 -7.67 20.23
N ALA A 177 7.41 -8.43 19.15
CA ALA A 177 8.22 -8.35 17.93
C ALA A 177 7.84 -7.18 17.00
N LEU A 178 6.78 -6.45 17.32
CA LEU A 178 6.29 -5.33 16.51
C LEU A 178 6.87 -3.99 16.99
N SER A 179 6.76 -2.98 16.14
CA SER A 179 7.06 -1.61 16.57
C SER A 179 6.03 -1.16 17.64
N PRO A 180 6.41 -0.28 18.58
CA PRO A 180 5.51 0.16 19.66
C PRO A 180 4.19 0.75 19.15
N ASP A 181 4.26 1.52 18.07
CA ASP A 181 3.11 2.13 17.40
C ASP A 181 2.17 1.08 16.78
N THR A 182 2.72 0.10 16.04
CA THR A 182 1.93 -1.01 15.50
C THR A 182 1.26 -1.81 16.62
N ALA A 183 2.02 -2.16 17.65
CA ALA A 183 1.55 -2.93 18.79
C ALA A 183 0.40 -2.20 19.51
N LEU A 184 0.52 -0.89 19.70
CA LEU A 184 -0.53 -0.06 20.28
C LEU A 184 -1.80 -0.13 19.45
N HIS A 185 -1.73 0.10 18.13
CA HIS A 185 -2.93 0.04 17.27
C HIS A 185 -3.59 -1.34 17.28
N ILE A 186 -2.82 -2.43 17.22
CA ILE A 186 -3.39 -3.79 17.30
C ILE A 186 -4.06 -4.00 18.66
N LYS A 187 -3.43 -3.57 19.76
CA LYS A 187 -3.98 -3.70 21.11
C LYS A 187 -5.29 -2.93 21.27
N GLU A 188 -5.32 -1.66 20.86
CA GLU A 188 -6.54 -0.84 20.93
C GLU A 188 -7.69 -1.46 20.15
N ARG A 189 -7.41 -2.00 18.95
CA ARG A 189 -8.42 -2.69 18.13
C ARG A 189 -8.84 -4.01 18.76
N TRP A 190 -7.90 -4.76 19.34
CA TRP A 190 -8.19 -6.02 20.03
C TRP A 190 -9.07 -5.80 21.26
N ASP A 191 -8.80 -4.78 22.09
CA ASP A 191 -9.63 -4.42 23.25
C ASP A 191 -11.09 -4.17 22.83
N ILE A 192 -11.31 -3.50 21.69
CA ILE A 192 -12.64 -3.24 21.13
C ILE A 192 -13.31 -4.52 20.65
N VAL A 193 -12.58 -5.39 19.93
CA VAL A 193 -13.13 -6.65 19.43
C VAL A 193 -13.50 -7.59 20.58
N VAL A 194 -12.63 -7.73 21.58
CA VAL A 194 -12.87 -8.60 22.74
C VAL A 194 -14.02 -8.08 23.60
N SER A 195 -14.04 -6.79 23.94
CA SER A 195 -15.12 -6.20 24.74
C SER A 195 -16.50 -6.30 24.07
N SER A 196 -16.54 -6.26 22.74
CA SER A 196 -17.76 -6.42 21.95
C SER A 196 -18.06 -7.87 21.55
N ARG A 197 -17.28 -8.85 21.99
CA ARG A 197 -17.40 -10.27 21.61
C ARG A 197 -17.43 -10.48 20.08
N GLY A 198 -16.59 -9.74 19.35
CA GLY A 198 -16.50 -9.82 17.89
C GLY A 198 -17.50 -8.95 17.13
N VAL A 199 -18.51 -8.35 17.78
CA VAL A 199 -19.54 -7.55 17.08
C VAL A 199 -18.95 -6.31 16.40
N GLN A 200 -17.90 -5.72 16.97
CA GLN A 200 -17.21 -4.55 16.38
C GLN A 200 -15.97 -4.92 15.55
N ASP A 201 -15.90 -6.17 15.08
CA ASP A 201 -14.92 -6.56 14.07
C ASP A 201 -15.25 -5.90 12.72
N ARG A 202 -14.45 -4.89 12.38
CA ARG A 202 -14.63 -4.11 11.15
C ARG A 202 -14.37 -4.92 9.89
N VAL A 203 -13.58 -6.00 9.97
CA VAL A 203 -13.23 -6.85 8.82
C VAL A 203 -14.38 -7.76 8.44
N VAL A 204 -15.11 -8.28 9.43
CA VAL A 204 -16.33 -9.08 9.21
C VAL A 204 -17.51 -8.20 8.81
N GLY A 205 -17.60 -7.00 9.38
CA GLY A 205 -18.58 -6.00 8.97
C GLY A 205 -18.41 -5.59 7.51
N LYS A 206 -19.52 -5.28 6.81
CA LYS A 206 -19.49 -4.68 5.46
C LYS A 206 -19.06 -3.21 5.54
N HIS A 207 -17.85 -2.95 6.05
CA HIS A 207 -17.37 -1.60 6.21
C HIS A 207 -16.64 -1.14 4.94
N ASP A 208 -17.09 -0.01 4.38
CA ASP A 208 -16.42 0.62 3.24
C ASP A 208 -15.03 1.21 3.59
N ALA A 209 -14.57 1.04 4.83
CA ALA A 209 -13.30 1.61 5.31
C ALA A 209 -12.08 1.09 4.55
N PHE A 210 -12.18 -0.13 4.01
CA PHE A 210 -11.07 -0.77 3.28
C PHE A 210 -11.21 -0.63 1.76
N ARG A 211 -12.33 -0.09 1.27
CA ARG A 211 -12.56 0.08 -0.16
C ARG A 211 -11.87 1.34 -0.67
N VAL A 212 -11.20 1.20 -1.80
CA VAL A 212 -10.54 2.30 -2.48
C VAL A 212 -11.46 2.81 -3.60
N SER A 213 -11.81 4.09 -3.52
CA SER A 213 -12.49 4.80 -4.61
C SER A 213 -11.49 5.31 -5.65
N LYS A 214 -11.95 5.50 -6.89
CA LYS A 214 -11.13 6.08 -7.97
C LYS A 214 -10.58 7.46 -7.58
N ASP A 215 -11.39 8.26 -6.87
CA ASP A 215 -11.04 9.63 -6.45
C ASP A 215 -9.98 9.67 -5.34
N GLN A 216 -9.95 8.66 -4.47
CA GLN A 216 -8.90 8.53 -3.45
C GLN A 216 -7.55 8.16 -4.07
N MET A 217 -7.54 7.30 -5.08
CA MET A 217 -6.30 6.94 -5.79
C MET A 217 -5.70 8.13 -6.52
N ALA A 218 -6.51 8.95 -7.19
CA ALA A 218 -6.00 10.10 -7.94
C ALA A 218 -5.18 11.06 -7.06
N ARG A 219 -5.51 11.14 -5.76
CA ARG A 219 -4.83 12.02 -4.79
C ARG A 219 -3.51 11.47 -4.25
N HIS A 220 -3.33 10.15 -4.23
CA HIS A 220 -2.19 9.48 -3.57
C HIS A 220 -1.34 8.67 -4.54
N ARG A 221 -1.43 9.00 -5.84
CA ARG A 221 -0.77 8.23 -6.87
C ARG A 221 0.72 8.54 -6.90
N ARG A 222 1.54 7.49 -6.78
CA ARG A 222 2.97 7.55 -7.06
C ARG A 222 3.24 7.56 -8.56
N THR A 223 4.30 8.25 -8.95
CA THR A 223 4.82 8.23 -10.31
C THR A 223 5.56 6.91 -10.54
N ILE A 224 5.24 6.23 -11.65
CA ILE A 224 5.97 5.03 -12.08
C ILE A 224 7.38 5.45 -12.48
N GLN A 225 8.40 4.77 -11.96
CA GLN A 225 9.78 5.02 -12.39
C GLN A 225 10.04 4.23 -13.67
N MET A 226 10.27 4.98 -14.75
CA MET A 226 10.54 4.43 -16.07
C MET A 226 11.91 4.88 -16.55
N LEU A 227 12.64 3.94 -17.15
CA LEU A 227 13.83 4.21 -17.92
C LEU A 227 13.46 4.14 -19.41
N PRO A 228 13.88 5.12 -20.23
CA PRO A 228 13.71 5.03 -21.67
C PRO A 228 14.43 3.78 -22.20
N PRO A 229 14.02 3.25 -23.36
CA PRO A 229 14.73 2.14 -23.98
C PRO A 229 16.20 2.52 -24.08
N SER A 230 17.07 1.70 -23.46
CA SER A 230 18.50 1.81 -23.71
C SER A 230 18.66 1.69 -25.21
N LYS A 231 19.08 2.78 -25.87
CA LYS A 231 19.54 2.72 -27.26
C LYS A 231 20.79 1.83 -27.23
N ALA A 232 20.58 0.53 -27.27
CA ALA A 232 21.62 -0.42 -27.58
C ALA A 232 22.20 0.09 -28.89
N ILE A 233 23.47 0.46 -28.83
CA ILE A 233 24.28 0.88 -29.97
C ILE A 233 24.21 -0.28 -30.96
N LEU A 234 23.25 -0.22 -31.87
CA LEU A 234 23.12 -1.12 -33.00
C LEU A 234 24.37 -0.89 -33.86
N GLY A 235 25.32 -1.81 -33.74
CA GLY A 235 26.37 -2.06 -34.73
C GLY A 235 27.35 -0.92 -34.97
N ARG A 236 28.37 -0.80 -34.11
CA ARG A 236 29.70 -0.50 -34.66
C ARG A 236 30.34 -1.84 -35.00
N PRO A 237 30.64 -2.16 -36.27
CA PRO A 237 31.38 -3.37 -36.59
C PRO A 237 32.73 -3.28 -35.88
N GLN A 238 32.97 -4.18 -34.93
CA GLN A 238 34.31 -4.44 -34.44
C GLN A 238 35.07 -5.06 -35.61
N THR A 239 35.83 -4.23 -36.32
CA THR A 239 36.88 -4.70 -37.21
C THR A 239 37.84 -5.58 -36.39
N PRO A 240 38.16 -6.80 -36.83
CA PRO A 240 39.15 -7.64 -36.16
C PRO A 240 40.53 -7.02 -36.40
N GLY A 241 40.99 -6.23 -35.42
CA GLY A 241 42.31 -5.61 -35.40
C GLY A 241 43.35 -6.58 -34.87
N THR A 242 44.10 -7.13 -35.80
CA THR A 242 45.23 -8.06 -35.71
C THR A 242 46.22 -7.76 -34.57
N LYS A 243 46.71 -8.84 -33.95
CA LYS A 243 47.86 -8.87 -33.04
C LYS A 243 49.09 -8.20 -33.67
N ALA A 244 49.75 -7.30 -32.95
CA ALA A 244 51.15 -6.93 -33.21
C ALA A 244 51.83 -6.41 -31.93
N SER A 245 52.61 -7.31 -31.34
CA SER A 245 53.95 -7.14 -30.77
C SER A 245 54.42 -5.78 -30.21
N THR A 246 54.90 -5.83 -28.96
CA THR A 246 55.84 -4.92 -28.29
C THR A 246 57.10 -4.59 -29.11
N PRO A 247 57.81 -3.48 -28.79
CA PRO A 247 59.04 -3.66 -28.01
C PRO A 247 59.36 -2.58 -26.95
N LEU A 248 60.32 -2.99 -26.11
CA LEU A 248 60.97 -2.41 -24.95
C LEU A 248 61.38 -0.92 -25.02
N HIS A 249 61.40 -0.25 -23.85
CA HIS A 249 62.62 0.38 -23.31
C HIS A 249 62.53 0.68 -21.79
N SER A 250 63.51 0.14 -21.05
CA SER A 250 64.29 0.66 -19.89
C SER A 250 63.79 1.89 -19.10
N SER A 251 64.04 2.14 -17.80
CA SER A 251 64.78 1.53 -16.68
C SER A 251 64.89 2.66 -15.64
N SER A 252 64.58 2.42 -14.35
CA SER A 252 65.22 2.99 -13.13
C SER A 252 64.27 2.76 -11.93
N GLN A 253 64.46 1.72 -11.10
CA GLN A 253 65.24 1.73 -9.84
C GLN A 253 64.88 2.92 -8.91
N LYS A 254 64.29 2.75 -7.71
CA LYS A 254 64.81 2.01 -6.54
C LYS A 254 63.70 1.72 -5.46
N PRO A 255 64.00 0.91 -4.43
CA PRO A 255 63.03 0.13 -3.64
C PRO A 255 62.80 0.63 -2.20
N ALA A 256 61.72 0.15 -1.56
CA ALA A 256 61.69 -0.15 -0.11
C ALA A 256 60.54 -1.11 0.25
N LEU A 257 60.83 -1.93 1.27
CA LEU A 257 60.21 -3.18 1.73
C LEU A 257 58.89 -3.00 2.54
N PRO A 258 58.23 -4.09 2.99
CA PRO A 258 56.78 -4.26 3.06
C PRO A 258 56.21 -4.03 4.47
N ARG A 259 54.89 -3.89 4.58
CA ARG A 259 54.17 -4.21 5.82
C ARG A 259 52.67 -4.43 5.62
N SER A 260 52.28 -5.68 5.92
CA SER A 260 51.08 -6.12 6.63
C SER A 260 49.69 -5.92 6.02
N GLU A 261 49.08 -7.08 5.78
CA GLU A 261 47.64 -7.34 5.84
C GLU A 261 47.02 -6.74 7.11
N SER A 262 45.87 -6.09 6.97
CA SER A 262 44.83 -6.07 7.99
C SER A 262 43.48 -5.69 7.37
N THR A 263 42.49 -6.45 7.79
CA THR A 263 41.07 -6.45 7.47
C THR A 263 40.31 -5.32 8.18
N SER A 264 39.00 -5.22 7.87
CA SER A 264 37.98 -4.29 8.39
C SER A 264 37.95 -2.94 7.64
N SER A 265 36.89 -2.16 7.56
CA SER A 265 35.42 -2.24 7.65
C SER A 265 34.96 -0.77 7.60
N LEU A 266 33.73 -0.51 7.15
CA LEU A 266 32.97 0.73 7.36
C LEU A 266 33.34 2.04 6.62
N THR A 267 32.26 2.60 6.05
CA THR A 267 31.98 4.03 5.83
C THR A 267 32.70 4.77 4.70
N GLN A 268 32.23 4.57 3.46
CA GLN A 268 32.34 5.58 2.42
C GLN A 268 31.45 6.77 2.77
N ARG A 269 32.08 7.79 3.36
CA ARG A 269 31.50 9.10 3.65
C ARG A 269 31.31 9.84 2.32
N ILE A 270 30.09 9.90 1.82
CA ILE A 270 29.72 10.70 0.64
C ILE A 270 29.92 12.18 1.01
N ARG A 271 30.93 12.82 0.41
CA ARG A 271 31.09 14.29 0.42
C ARG A 271 30.16 14.87 -0.64
N MET A 272 29.06 15.49 -0.21
CA MET A 272 28.28 16.36 -1.09
C MET A 272 29.03 17.70 -1.22
N MET A 273 29.44 18.05 -2.44
CA MET A 273 29.96 19.39 -2.73
C MET A 273 28.78 20.30 -3.08
N ILE A 274 28.62 21.39 -2.33
CA ILE A 274 27.65 22.45 -2.61
C ILE A 274 28.38 23.48 -3.49
N PRO A 275 28.00 23.66 -4.76
CA PRO A 275 28.58 24.70 -5.61
C PRO A 275 28.16 26.08 -5.10
N GLY A 276 29.11 26.96 -4.77
CA GLY A 276 28.84 28.36 -4.41
C GLY A 276 29.63 28.93 -3.23
N LEU A 277 30.44 28.14 -2.53
CA LEU A 277 31.31 28.64 -1.45
C LEU A 277 32.78 28.50 -1.85
N ASN A 278 33.32 29.56 -2.44
CA ASN A 278 34.76 29.67 -2.64
C ASN A 278 35.39 30.08 -1.30
N SER A 279 36.21 29.18 -0.78
CA SER A 279 37.02 29.33 0.42
C SER A 279 38.02 30.49 0.27
N THR A 280 38.14 31.32 1.31
CA THR A 280 39.34 32.14 1.54
C THR A 280 39.76 32.02 2.99
N ASN A 281 40.97 31.46 3.17
CA ASN A 281 41.86 31.59 4.33
C ASN A 281 41.36 30.95 5.64
N SER A 282 42.19 30.50 6.56
CA SER A 282 43.62 30.18 6.69
C SER A 282 43.72 29.69 8.15
N ASP A 283 44.59 28.72 8.39
CA ASP A 283 45.10 28.28 9.70
C ASP A 283 44.44 28.84 10.98
N GLY A 284 43.82 27.94 11.74
CA GLY A 284 43.33 28.20 13.08
C GLY A 284 42.98 26.91 13.78
N GLU A 285 43.99 26.24 14.36
CA GLU A 285 43.79 25.22 15.39
C GLU A 285 42.86 25.78 16.47
N THR A 286 41.65 25.21 16.57
CA THR A 286 40.77 25.47 17.72
C THR A 286 40.45 24.14 18.37
N LEU A 287 41.14 23.89 19.48
CA LEU A 287 40.83 22.85 20.46
C LEU A 287 39.45 23.13 21.03
N VAL A 288 38.47 22.25 20.78
CA VAL A 288 37.17 22.30 21.45
C VAL A 288 37.22 21.40 22.69
N PRO A 289 36.91 21.92 23.90
CA PRO A 289 36.92 21.12 25.11
C PRO A 289 35.73 20.15 25.18
N ASP A 290 36.08 18.92 25.54
CA ASP A 290 35.22 17.84 25.99
C ASP A 290 34.50 18.23 27.29
N ARG A 291 33.18 18.45 27.25
CA ARG A 291 32.30 18.41 28.43
C ARG A 291 30.89 17.92 28.08
N VAL A 292 30.66 16.67 28.44
CA VAL A 292 29.37 16.04 28.69
C VAL A 292 28.67 16.71 29.88
N PRO A 293 27.35 16.93 29.84
CA PRO A 293 26.54 16.95 31.06
C PRO A 293 25.60 15.73 31.12
N SER A 294 25.82 14.93 32.15
CA SER A 294 24.93 13.84 32.60
C SER A 294 23.67 14.37 33.30
N PRO A 295 22.63 13.53 33.51
CA PRO A 295 21.24 13.94 33.70
C PRO A 295 20.88 14.19 35.18
N MET A 296 20.00 15.17 35.43
CA MET A 296 19.27 15.30 36.70
C MET A 296 17.81 14.88 36.53
N ARG A 297 17.40 13.86 37.29
CA ARG A 297 16.03 13.55 37.74
C ARG A 297 16.04 13.71 39.29
N PRO A 298 14.91 13.53 39.99
CA PRO A 298 13.71 14.38 40.07
C PRO A 298 13.46 14.83 41.53
N LEU A 299 12.61 15.84 41.77
CA LEU A 299 12.05 16.08 43.11
C LEU A 299 10.53 16.21 43.04
N LEU A 300 9.90 15.42 43.90
CA LEU A 300 8.47 15.27 44.18
C LEU A 300 7.91 16.43 45.02
N SER A 301 6.56 16.47 45.05
CA SER A 301 5.65 16.86 46.16
C SER A 301 5.30 18.34 46.34
N THR A 302 4.09 18.84 46.60
CA THR A 302 2.65 18.47 46.42
C THR A 302 1.84 19.80 46.64
N PRO A 303 0.48 19.88 46.78
CA PRO A 303 -0.39 20.92 46.16
C PRO A 303 -0.74 22.12 47.08
N PRO A 304 -1.59 23.08 46.62
CA PRO A 304 -2.98 23.08 47.12
C PRO A 304 -4.08 23.64 46.17
N ASN A 305 -5.22 22.91 46.10
CA ASN A 305 -6.64 23.34 46.26
C ASN A 305 -7.27 24.49 45.39
N PRO A 306 -8.61 24.73 45.39
CA PRO A 306 -9.42 24.71 44.16
C PRO A 306 -10.27 25.96 43.83
N ARG A 307 -10.59 26.13 42.52
CA ARG A 307 -11.74 26.85 41.87
C ARG A 307 -11.83 28.39 42.06
N PRO A 308 -12.48 29.17 41.14
CA PRO A 308 -13.64 28.80 40.31
C PRO A 308 -13.65 29.25 38.82
N ARG A 309 -14.67 28.70 38.13
CA ARG A 309 -15.26 29.00 36.81
C ARG A 309 -14.94 30.36 36.17
N SER A 310 -14.49 30.31 34.91
CA SER A 310 -14.94 31.23 33.86
C SER A 310 -14.86 30.54 32.50
N SER A 311 -16.03 30.34 31.90
CA SER A 311 -16.21 30.02 30.49
C SER A 311 -15.74 31.19 29.64
N ALA A 312 -14.63 31.03 28.92
CA ALA A 312 -14.24 31.92 27.85
C ALA A 312 -13.76 31.07 26.67
N SER A 313 -14.40 31.30 25.54
CA SER A 313 -14.14 30.69 24.24
C SER A 313 -12.70 30.94 23.80
N ASP A 314 -11.86 29.90 23.80
CA ASP A 314 -10.58 29.86 23.10
C ASP A 314 -10.81 29.92 21.58
N ARG A 315 -10.86 31.15 21.05
CA ARG A 315 -10.91 31.37 19.60
C ARG A 315 -9.83 32.38 19.21
N ALA A 316 -8.89 31.93 18.40
CA ALA A 316 -7.83 32.77 17.87
C ALA A 316 -8.41 33.82 16.88
N PRO A 317 -7.83 35.04 16.81
CA PRO A 317 -8.38 36.19 16.08
C PRO A 317 -8.47 36.04 14.55
N PHE A 318 -8.07 34.89 13.99
CA PHE A 318 -8.06 34.62 12.55
C PHE A 318 -9.05 33.53 12.13
N MET A 319 -9.83 32.97 13.06
CA MET A 319 -10.80 31.93 12.72
C MET A 319 -12.14 32.53 12.25
N PRO A 320 -12.65 32.17 11.06
CA PRO A 320 -13.98 32.58 10.63
C PRO A 320 -15.08 31.99 11.55
N PRO A 321 -16.23 32.66 11.68
CA PRO A 321 -17.34 32.20 12.51
C PRO A 321 -17.88 30.86 12.00
N SER A 322 -18.20 29.96 12.93
CA SER A 322 -18.78 28.65 12.61
C SER A 322 -20.26 28.88 12.26
N PRO A 323 -20.75 28.40 11.11
CA PRO A 323 -22.16 28.49 10.78
C PRO A 323 -22.95 27.67 11.80
N HIS A 324 -23.77 28.38 12.58
CA HIS A 324 -24.66 27.80 13.57
C HIS A 324 -25.64 26.83 12.94
N LEU A 325 -25.86 25.74 13.67
CA LEU A 325 -26.97 24.80 13.57
C LEU A 325 -28.31 25.52 13.39
N SER A 326 -28.80 25.58 12.17
CA SER A 326 -30.24 25.70 11.91
C SER A 326 -30.82 24.29 11.88
N PHE A 327 -31.36 23.86 13.01
CA PHE A 327 -32.38 22.81 13.07
C PHE A 327 -33.51 23.20 12.10
N ARG A 328 -33.65 22.44 11.01
CA ARG A 328 -34.84 22.50 10.16
C ARG A 328 -35.30 21.08 9.88
N THR A 329 -36.31 20.68 10.62
CA THR A 329 -37.14 19.51 10.40
C THR A 329 -37.84 19.61 9.04
N PRO A 330 -37.79 18.58 8.19
CA PRO A 330 -38.83 18.33 7.19
C PRO A 330 -39.69 17.17 7.72
N GLN A 331 -40.88 17.44 8.25
CA GLN A 331 -42.14 17.54 7.51
C GLN A 331 -42.41 16.33 6.58
N LYS A 332 -43.33 15.50 7.05
CA LYS A 332 -43.95 14.31 6.46
C LYS A 332 -44.95 14.73 5.38
N ILE A 333 -44.82 14.27 4.14
CA ILE A 333 -45.89 14.13 3.14
C ILE A 333 -45.50 13.00 2.13
N PRO A 334 -46.40 12.49 1.28
CA PRO A 334 -47.13 11.24 1.41
C PRO A 334 -46.65 10.14 0.44
N GLU A 335 -47.23 8.95 0.61
CA GLU A 335 -47.16 7.81 -0.30
C GLU A 335 -47.68 8.19 -1.70
N ASP A 336 -46.96 7.79 -2.73
CA ASP A 336 -47.51 7.50 -4.06
C ASP A 336 -46.70 6.34 -4.68
N ASP A 337 -47.44 5.31 -5.07
CA ASP A 337 -47.05 4.14 -5.84
C ASP A 337 -46.44 4.54 -7.19
N GLU A 338 -45.38 3.84 -7.62
CA GLU A 338 -45.25 3.33 -9.00
C GLU A 338 -44.02 2.40 -9.13
N SER A 339 -44.32 1.09 -9.12
CA SER A 339 -43.85 0.08 -10.08
C SER A 339 -42.50 0.27 -10.79
N SER A 340 -41.51 -0.56 -10.45
CA SER A 340 -40.71 -1.23 -11.48
C SER A 340 -40.18 -2.57 -10.98
N ASP A 341 -40.50 -3.57 -11.78
CA ASP A 341 -40.11 -4.97 -11.77
C ASP A 341 -38.58 -5.12 -11.80
N ASP A 342 -38.02 -5.82 -10.81
CA ASP A 342 -36.70 -6.43 -10.86
C ASP A 342 -36.74 -7.68 -9.97
N GLU A 343 -36.94 -8.85 -10.60
CA GLU A 343 -36.75 -10.18 -10.03
C GLU A 343 -35.28 -10.36 -9.56
N LEU A 344 -34.94 -9.76 -8.42
CA LEU A 344 -33.69 -10.05 -7.73
C LEU A 344 -33.93 -11.26 -6.80
N VAL A 345 -33.81 -12.43 -7.42
CA VAL A 345 -33.82 -13.77 -6.84
C VAL A 345 -33.25 -13.79 -5.41
N ASP A 346 -34.15 -14.07 -4.46
CA ASP A 346 -33.90 -14.13 -3.01
C ASP A 346 -33.20 -15.45 -2.60
N TYR A 347 -32.20 -15.87 -3.37
CA TYR A 347 -31.50 -17.15 -3.24
C TYR A 347 -30.87 -17.35 -1.85
N PHE A 348 -30.48 -16.25 -1.20
CA PHE A 348 -29.89 -16.30 0.13
C PHE A 348 -30.94 -16.55 1.22
N ASN A 349 -32.16 -16.02 1.06
CA ASN A 349 -33.24 -16.25 2.01
C ASN A 349 -33.79 -17.67 1.91
N ASP A 350 -33.86 -18.24 0.71
CA ASP A 350 -34.35 -19.61 0.52
C ASP A 350 -33.35 -20.67 1.03
N VAL A 351 -32.05 -20.46 0.81
CA VAL A 351 -31.02 -21.36 1.35
C VAL A 351 -30.95 -21.27 2.88
N PHE A 352 -31.14 -20.08 3.45
CA PHE A 352 -31.11 -19.90 4.90
C PHE A 352 -32.36 -20.47 5.58
N LYS A 353 -33.55 -20.25 5.01
CA LYS A 353 -34.81 -20.87 5.48
C LYS A 353 -34.78 -22.39 5.34
N GLY A 354 -34.22 -22.91 4.25
CA GLY A 354 -34.05 -24.34 4.03
C GLY A 354 -33.20 -24.99 5.13
N LYS A 355 -32.05 -24.38 5.46
CA LYS A 355 -31.15 -24.87 6.53
C LYS A 355 -31.79 -24.78 7.91
N MET A 356 -32.51 -23.71 8.24
CA MET A 356 -33.20 -23.58 9.52
C MET A 356 -34.31 -24.61 9.70
N SER A 357 -35.10 -24.91 8.66
CA SER A 357 -36.16 -25.94 8.75
C SER A 357 -35.61 -27.36 8.95
N MET A 358 -34.36 -27.61 8.54
CA MET A 358 -33.70 -28.90 8.74
C MET A 358 -33.21 -29.06 10.19
N VAL A 359 -32.70 -27.98 10.78
CA VAL A 359 -32.27 -27.94 12.18
C VAL A 359 -33.47 -28.09 13.13
N GLU A 360 -34.59 -27.44 12.84
CA GLU A 360 -35.82 -27.58 13.64
C GLU A 360 -36.37 -29.02 13.60
N ARG A 361 -36.37 -29.67 12.42
CA ARG A 361 -36.76 -31.09 12.31
C ARG A 361 -35.83 -32.05 13.03
N GLU A 362 -34.53 -31.77 13.07
CA GLU A 362 -33.56 -32.60 13.80
C GLU A 362 -33.74 -32.46 15.32
N PHE A 363 -34.08 -31.27 15.79
CA PHE A 363 -34.39 -31.04 17.21
C PHE A 363 -35.68 -31.74 17.65
N ASP A 364 -36.75 -31.64 16.85
CA ASP A 364 -38.03 -32.31 17.15
C ASP A 364 -37.96 -33.84 17.07
N SER A 365 -37.06 -34.38 16.25
CA SER A 365 -36.85 -35.83 16.17
C SER A 365 -36.08 -36.38 17.37
N LYS A 366 -35.19 -35.58 17.97
CA LYS A 366 -34.41 -35.97 19.16
C LYS A 366 -35.23 -35.89 20.45
N THR A 367 -36.18 -34.96 20.55
CA THR A 367 -37.07 -34.85 21.71
C THR A 367 -38.10 -35.98 21.78
N LYS A 368 -38.64 -36.42 20.64
CA LYS A 368 -39.57 -37.57 20.60
C LYS A 368 -38.94 -38.93 20.93
N LEU A 369 -37.62 -39.06 20.82
CA LEU A 369 -36.88 -40.29 21.14
C LEU A 369 -36.55 -40.46 22.63
N LEU A 370 -36.85 -39.44 23.45
CA LEU A 370 -36.65 -39.45 24.91
C LEU A 370 -37.91 -39.84 25.69
N ASP A 371 -39.09 -39.77 25.07
CA ASP A 371 -40.37 -40.10 25.72
C ASP A 371 -40.80 -41.57 25.55
N ASP A 372 -40.06 -42.37 24.78
CA ASP A 372 -40.41 -43.77 24.46
C ASP A 372 -39.40 -44.77 25.05
N LYS A 373 -39.10 -44.62 26.34
CA LYS A 373 -38.42 -45.64 27.15
C LYS A 373 -39.32 -46.05 28.34
N PRO A 374 -39.90 -47.26 28.32
CA PRO A 374 -40.59 -47.81 29.49
C PRO A 374 -39.63 -48.16 30.63
#